data_AF-A0A820Z9X9-F1
#
_entry.id   AF-A0A820Z9X9-F1
#
_cell.length_a   1.000
_cell.length_b   1.000
_cell.length_c   1.000
_cell.angle_alpha   90.00
_cell.angle_beta   90.00
_cell.angle_gamma   90.00
#
_symmetry.space_group_name_H-M   'P 1'
#
loop_
_entity.id
_entity.type
_entity.pdbx_description
1 polymer ?
#
loop_
_entity_poly.entity_id
_entity_poly.type
_entity_poly.pdbx_seq_one_letter_code
_entity_poly.pdbx_strand_id
1 'polypeptide(L)'
;MFHNYLVEMLYQFYQLLLFAIGILIFLIATYTFLLHGNEIRTWTIIHSRGLLIGVCLTCAVQGLVAAIAYLCLKIPRWYALGVLTGICSLIPILGTAIVWIPITIGLFIQQSYVKTIITIIVGAFGIASIDNLLRPVFF
;
A
#
# COMPACT_ATOMS: atom_id res chain seq x y z
N MET A 1 8.61 -38.78 -30.77
CA MET A 1 8.68 -37.77 -31.84
C MET A 1 7.35 -37.02 -32.01
N PHE A 2 6.21 -37.68 -32.27
CA PHE A 2 4.89 -37.04 -32.42
C PHE A 2 4.41 -36.22 -31.19
N HIS A 3 4.67 -36.72 -29.98
CA HIS A 3 4.28 -36.03 -28.74
C HIS A 3 4.92 -34.63 -28.60
N ASN A 4 6.19 -34.46 -28.99
CA ASN A 4 6.88 -33.18 -28.87
C ASN A 4 6.33 -32.14 -29.86
N TYR A 5 5.95 -32.56 -31.07
CA TYR A 5 5.34 -31.66 -32.06
C TYR A 5 3.96 -31.16 -31.62
N LEU A 6 3.14 -32.01 -30.99
CA LEU A 6 1.86 -31.58 -30.43
C LEU A 6 2.04 -30.52 -29.35
N VAL A 7 3.02 -30.72 -28.45
CA VAL A 7 3.33 -29.76 -27.39
C VAL A 7 3.80 -28.42 -27.99
N GLU A 8 4.70 -28.43 -28.98
CA GLU A 8 5.14 -27.20 -29.64
C GLU A 8 4.00 -26.47 -30.36
N MET A 9 3.11 -27.18 -31.06
CA MET A 9 1.94 -26.58 -31.68
C MET A 9 1.00 -25.94 -30.64
N LEU A 10 0.80 -26.58 -29.49
CA LEU A 10 -0.01 -26.01 -28.40
C LEU A 10 0.62 -24.74 -27.82
N TYR A 11 1.94 -24.69 -27.66
CA TYR A 11 2.65 -23.48 -27.21
C TYR A 11 2.54 -22.34 -28.21
N GLN A 12 2.72 -22.62 -29.50
CA GLN A 12 2.56 -21.61 -30.56
C GLN A 12 1.13 -21.07 -30.61
N PHE A 13 0.13 -21.96 -30.50
CA PHE A 13 -1.27 -21.56 -30.42
C PHE A 13 -1.57 -20.69 -29.19
N TYR A 14 -1.04 -21.06 -28.02
CA TYR A 14 -1.16 -20.27 -26.79
C TYR A 14 -0.53 -18.88 -26.93
N GLN A 15 0.65 -18.78 -27.55
CA GLN A 15 1.30 -17.48 -27.81
C GLN A 15 0.50 -16.61 -28.77
N LEU A 16 -0.05 -17.19 -29.84
CA LEU A 16 -0.95 -16.49 -30.76
C LEU A 16 -2.20 -15.99 -30.05
N LEU A 17 -2.77 -16.78 -29.13
CA LEU A 17 -3.93 -16.40 -28.34
C LEU A 17 -3.61 -15.25 -27.37
N LEU A 18 -2.48 -15.30 -26.66
CA LEU A 18 -2.02 -14.18 -25.83
C LEU A 18 -1.79 -12.90 -26.64
N PHE A 19 -1.21 -13.03 -27.84
CA PHE A 19 -0.97 -11.90 -28.73
C PHE A 19 -2.29 -11.28 -29.22
N ALA A 20 -3.25 -12.12 -29.65
CA ALA A 20 -4.57 -11.67 -30.07
C ALA A 20 -5.34 -10.97 -28.94
N ILE A 21 -5.29 -11.52 -27.71
CA ILE A 21 -5.85 -10.88 -26.52
C ILE A 21 -5.18 -9.53 -26.24
N GLY A 22 -3.85 -9.46 -26.36
CA GLY A 22 -3.09 -8.21 -26.21
C GLY A 22 -3.52 -7.13 -27.20
N ILE A 23 -3.69 -7.48 -28.49
CA ILE A 23 -4.21 -6.57 -29.52
C ILE A 23 -5.62 -6.10 -29.17
N LEU A 24 -6.50 -7.02 -28.78
CA LEU A 24 -7.88 -6.68 -28.42
C LEU A 24 -7.92 -5.68 -27.25
N ILE A 25 -7.14 -5.92 -26.19
CA ILE A 25 -7.03 -5.01 -25.03
C ILE A 25 -6.52 -3.65 -25.49
N PHE A 26 -5.48 -3.61 -26.32
CA PHE A 26 -4.91 -2.37 -26.83
C PHE A 26 -5.93 -1.57 -27.67
N LEU A 27 -6.68 -2.24 -28.55
CA LEU A 27 -7.72 -1.60 -29.37
C LEU A 27 -8.86 -1.06 -28.51
N ILE A 28 -9.34 -1.84 -27.53
CA ILE A 28 -10.39 -1.40 -26.61
C ILE A 28 -9.91 -0.19 -25.79
N ALA A 29 -8.67 -0.22 -25.28
CA ALA A 29 -8.09 0.89 -24.53
C ALA A 29 -7.96 2.15 -25.40
N THR A 30 -7.48 2.01 -26.64
CA THR A 30 -7.34 3.12 -27.59
C THR A 30 -8.70 3.70 -27.96
N TYR A 31 -9.68 2.86 -28.28
CA TYR A 31 -11.05 3.27 -28.59
C TYR A 31 -11.69 4.03 -27.41
N THR A 32 -11.53 3.51 -26.20
CA THR A 32 -12.03 4.15 -24.98
C THR A 32 -11.39 5.52 -24.75
N PHE A 33 -10.08 5.63 -24.96
CA PHE A 33 -9.33 6.89 -24.83
C PHE A 33 -9.74 7.91 -25.90
N LEU A 34 -9.96 7.49 -27.14
CA LEU A 34 -10.38 8.39 -28.22
C LEU A 34 -11.79 8.94 -27.98
N LEU A 35 -12.71 8.14 -27.44
CA LEU A 35 -14.08 8.58 -27.15
C LEU A 35 -14.21 9.40 -25.86
N HIS A 36 -13.55 8.97 -24.78
CA HIS A 36 -13.74 9.54 -23.45
C HIS A 36 -12.51 10.27 -22.91
N GLY A 37 -11.52 10.59 -23.76
CA GLY A 37 -10.23 11.16 -23.31
C GLY A 37 -10.37 12.43 -22.47
N ASN A 38 -11.31 13.32 -22.80
CA ASN A 38 -11.57 14.54 -22.02
C ASN A 38 -12.18 14.23 -20.63
N GLU A 39 -13.09 13.27 -20.57
CA GLU A 39 -13.66 12.79 -19.31
C GLU A 39 -12.58 12.11 -18.48
N ILE A 40 -11.80 11.19 -19.06
CA ILE A 40 -10.68 10.49 -18.39
C ILE A 40 -9.69 11.48 -17.80
N ARG A 41 -9.34 12.56 -18.52
CA ARG A 41 -8.48 13.63 -17.98
C ARG A 41 -9.12 14.34 -16.80
N THR A 42 -10.41 14.67 -16.89
CA THR A 42 -11.16 15.35 -15.81
C THR A 42 -11.28 14.46 -14.58
N TRP A 43 -11.68 13.19 -14.76
CA TRP A 43 -11.72 12.16 -13.73
C TRP A 43 -10.34 12.01 -13.07
N THR A 44 -9.26 11.89 -13.86
CA THR A 44 -7.90 11.77 -13.32
C THR A 44 -7.52 12.98 -12.47
N ILE A 45 -7.74 14.20 -12.95
CA ILE A 45 -7.34 15.43 -12.23
C ILE A 45 -8.15 15.62 -10.95
N ILE A 46 -9.46 15.38 -10.98
CA ILE A 46 -10.32 15.54 -9.81
C ILE A 46 -9.99 14.50 -8.74
N HIS A 47 -9.78 13.23 -9.13
CA HIS A 47 -9.53 12.13 -8.19
C HIS A 47 -8.11 12.14 -7.66
N SER A 48 -7.12 12.52 -8.47
CA SER A 48 -5.71 12.60 -8.02
C SER A 48 -5.50 13.64 -6.93
N ARG A 49 -6.21 14.78 -6.96
CA ARG A 49 -6.17 15.76 -5.86
C ARG A 49 -6.77 15.19 -4.57
N GLY A 50 -7.92 14.53 -4.66
CA GLY A 50 -8.55 13.87 -3.50
C GLY A 50 -7.65 12.79 -2.90
N LEU A 51 -7.03 11.97 -3.75
CA LEU A 51 -6.08 10.94 -3.35
C LEU A 51 -4.86 11.52 -2.64
N LEU A 52 -4.24 12.56 -3.20
CA LEU A 52 -3.07 13.21 -2.59
C LEU A 52 -3.41 13.78 -1.21
N ILE A 53 -4.53 14.48 -1.08
CA ILE A 53 -5.00 15.03 0.20
C ILE A 53 -5.27 13.90 1.19
N GLY A 54 -5.93 12.83 0.75
CA GLY A 54 -6.22 11.66 1.58
C GLY A 54 -4.96 10.98 2.09
N VAL A 55 -3.96 10.78 1.22
CA VAL A 55 -2.67 10.19 1.58
C VAL A 55 -1.88 11.09 2.54
N CYS A 56 -1.87 12.41 2.33
CA CYS A 56 -1.21 13.32 3.26
C CYS A 56 -1.87 13.27 4.66
N LEU A 57 -3.20 13.19 4.69
CA LEU A 57 -3.96 13.11 5.93
C LEU A 57 -3.74 11.76 6.65
N THR A 58 -3.77 10.64 5.93
CA THR A 58 -3.47 9.31 6.51
C THR A 58 -2.08 9.30 7.15
N CYS A 59 -1.08 9.81 6.43
CA CYS A 59 0.31 9.88 6.90
C CYS A 59 0.46 10.74 8.16
N ALA A 60 -0.20 11.90 8.19
CA ALA A 60 -0.19 12.78 9.36
C ALA A 60 -0.83 12.10 10.59
N VAL A 61 -1.99 11.47 10.40
CA VAL A 61 -2.71 10.80 11.49
C VAL A 61 -1.94 9.58 12.00
N GLN A 62 -1.38 8.75 11.11
CA GLN A 62 -0.58 7.57 11.51
C GLN A 62 0.70 7.97 12.22
N GLY A 63 1.40 8.99 11.73
CA GLY A 63 2.59 9.51 12.39
C GLY A 63 2.29 10.07 13.78
N LEU A 64 1.17 10.78 13.93
CA LEU A 64 0.73 11.33 15.22
C LEU A 64 0.34 10.23 16.21
N VAL A 65 -0.47 9.25 15.78
CA VAL A 65 -0.88 8.12 16.62
C VAL A 65 0.34 7.31 17.06
N ALA A 66 1.30 7.07 16.15
CA ALA A 66 2.55 6.41 16.49
C ALA A 66 3.39 7.23 17.49
N ALA A 67 3.54 8.54 17.28
CA ALA A 67 4.27 9.43 18.19
C ALA A 67 3.68 9.39 19.61
N ILE A 68 2.35 9.47 19.73
CA ILE A 68 1.64 9.40 21.02
C ILE A 68 1.85 8.03 21.68
N ALA A 69 1.73 6.95 20.92
CA ALA A 69 1.96 5.60 21.44
C ALA A 69 3.38 5.41 21.97
N TYR A 70 4.39 5.84 21.20
CA TYR A 70 5.80 5.75 21.58
C TYR A 70 6.12 6.65 22.78
N LEU A 71 5.50 7.83 22.88
CA LEU A 71 5.61 8.73 24.03
C LEU A 71 5.06 8.07 25.30
N CYS A 72 3.85 7.50 25.25
CA CYS A 72 3.22 6.80 26.38
C CYS A 72 4.07 5.62 26.87
N LEU A 73 4.74 4.92 25.95
CA LEU A 73 5.65 3.81 26.25
C LEU A 73 7.05 4.25 26.69
N LYS A 74 7.31 5.57 26.73
CA LYS A 74 8.61 6.19 27.05
C LYS A 74 9.74 5.65 26.15
N ILE A 75 9.45 5.48 24.86
CA ILE A 75 10.45 5.05 23.88
C ILE A 75 11.34 6.26 23.53
N PRO A 76 12.68 6.11 23.53
CA PRO A 76 13.57 7.21 23.19
C PRO A 76 13.30 7.70 21.76
N ARG A 77 13.39 9.02 21.54
CA ARG A 77 13.18 9.66 20.23
C ARG A 77 11.79 9.38 19.63
N TRP A 78 10.76 9.23 20.47
CA TRP A 78 9.35 9.02 20.07
C TRP A 78 8.87 9.98 18.97
N TYR A 79 9.29 11.24 19.00
CA TYR A 79 8.95 12.26 17.99
C TYR A 79 9.51 11.90 16.62
N ALA A 80 10.78 11.49 16.54
CA ALA A 80 11.43 11.12 15.29
C ALA A 80 10.87 9.81 14.73
N LEU A 81 10.57 8.84 15.61
CA LEU A 81 9.98 7.56 15.23
C LEU A 81 8.53 7.73 14.75
N GLY A 82 7.76 8.65 15.35
CA GLY A 82 6.43 9.00 14.87
C GLY A 82 6.45 9.64 13.48
N VAL A 83 7.34 10.62 13.25
CA VAL A 83 7.55 11.20 11.92
C VAL A 83 7.99 10.14 10.92
N LEU A 84 8.93 9.26 11.29
CA LEU A 84 9.35 8.16 10.43
C LEU A 84 8.19 7.22 10.09
N THR A 85 7.31 6.94 11.05
CA THR A 85 6.10 6.13 10.82
C THR A 85 5.17 6.79 9.80
N GLY A 86 4.95 8.11 9.91
CA GLY A 86 4.14 8.87 8.97
C GLY A 86 4.79 9.08 7.58
N ILE A 87 6.12 9.00 7.47
CA ILE A 87 6.79 8.96 6.15
C ILE A 87 6.65 7.57 5.55
N CYS A 88 6.91 6.53 6.34
CA CYS A 88 6.86 5.15 5.86
C CYS A 88 5.44 4.72 5.46
N SER A 89 4.38 5.30 6.04
CA SER A 89 2.99 5.05 5.64
C SER A 89 2.64 5.38 4.19
N LEU A 90 3.48 6.17 3.51
CA LEU A 90 3.35 6.37 2.06
C LEU A 90 3.46 5.05 1.28
N ILE A 91 4.11 4.03 1.87
CA ILE A 91 4.20 2.68 1.32
C ILE A 91 2.97 1.90 1.78
N PRO A 92 2.06 1.52 0.87
CA PRO A 92 0.84 0.81 1.23
C PRO A 92 1.16 -0.56 1.88
N ILE A 93 0.25 -1.03 2.73
CA ILE A 93 0.21 -2.38 3.33
C ILE A 93 1.30 -2.65 4.37
N LEU A 94 2.55 -2.26 4.11
CA LEU A 94 3.71 -2.61 4.96
C LEU A 94 4.47 -1.41 5.51
N GLY A 95 4.18 -0.20 5.04
CA GLY A 95 4.98 0.99 5.33
C GLY A 95 5.22 1.23 6.82
N THR A 96 4.16 1.34 7.60
CA THR A 96 4.27 1.60 9.05
C THR A 96 4.90 0.43 9.82
N ALA A 97 4.73 -0.81 9.35
CA ALA A 97 5.28 -2.02 9.96
C ALA A 97 6.81 -2.03 9.96
N ILE A 98 7.44 -1.40 8.98
CA ILE A 98 8.90 -1.23 8.90
C ILE A 98 9.43 -0.47 10.13
N VAL A 99 8.61 0.38 10.76
CA VAL A 99 9.02 1.18 11.92
C VAL A 99 8.68 0.48 13.24
N TRP A 100 7.44 0.05 13.43
CA TRP A 100 7.01 -0.46 14.74
C TRP A 100 7.49 -1.89 15.03
N ILE A 101 7.73 -2.73 14.00
CA ILE A 101 8.24 -4.10 14.20
C ILE A 101 9.66 -4.09 14.80
N PRO A 102 10.65 -3.36 14.24
CA PRO A 102 11.98 -3.27 14.85
C PRO A 102 11.95 -2.70 16.27
N ILE A 103 11.09 -1.72 16.55
CA ILE A 103 10.89 -1.17 17.89
C ILE A 103 10.40 -2.27 18.85
N THR A 104 9.42 -3.05 18.42
CA THR A 104 8.85 -4.16 19.19
C THR A 104 9.89 -5.22 19.50
N ILE A 105 10.71 -5.59 18.50
CA ILE A 105 11.82 -6.54 18.66
C ILE A 105 12.83 -5.99 19.68
N GLY A 106 13.21 -4.72 19.58
CA GLY A 106 14.11 -4.07 20.53
C GLY A 106 13.58 -4.09 21.97
N LEU A 107 12.30 -3.81 22.17
CA LEU A 107 11.65 -3.86 23.49
C LEU A 107 11.62 -5.29 24.06
N PHE A 108 11.41 -6.29 23.21
CA PHE A 108 11.42 -7.70 23.61
C PHE A 108 12.80 -8.14 24.08
N ILE A 109 13.86 -7.77 23.34
CA ILE A 109 15.26 -8.05 23.72
C ILE A 109 15.62 -7.39 25.06
N GLN A 110 15.09 -6.19 25.33
CA GLN A 110 15.24 -5.49 26.61
C GLN A 110 14.38 -6.07 27.75
N GLN A 111 13.72 -7.21 27.53
CA GLN A 111 12.82 -7.87 28.50
C GLN A 111 11.64 -7.00 28.95
N SER A 112 11.26 -6.00 28.14
CA SER A 112 10.15 -5.09 28.45
C SER A 112 8.82 -5.63 27.91
N TYR A 113 8.41 -6.81 28.38
CA TYR A 113 7.29 -7.58 27.80
C TYR A 113 5.96 -6.80 27.73
N VAL A 114 5.65 -6.01 28.76
CA VAL A 114 4.42 -5.18 28.77
C VAL A 114 4.45 -4.17 27.62
N LYS A 115 5.57 -3.49 27.41
CA LYS A 115 5.70 -2.51 26.32
C LYS A 115 5.69 -3.20 24.95
N THR A 116 6.29 -4.38 24.83
CA THR A 116 6.26 -5.18 23.61
C THR A 116 4.82 -5.51 23.21
N ILE A 117 4.01 -6.04 24.13
CA ILE A 117 2.62 -6.41 23.85
C ILE A 117 1.80 -5.19 23.46
N ILE A 118 1.94 -4.07 24.20
CA ILE A 118 1.22 -2.83 23.88
C ILE A 118 1.62 -2.32 22.49
N THR A 119 2.92 -2.36 22.14
CA THR A 119 3.40 -1.91 20.83
C THR A 119 2.83 -2.75 19.69
N ILE A 120 2.71 -4.08 19.88
CA ILE A 120 2.08 -4.97 18.90
C ILE A 120 0.60 -4.60 18.70
N ILE A 121 -0.14 -4.42 19.80
CA ILE A 121 -1.57 -4.09 19.74
C ILE A 121 -1.77 -2.74 19.04
N VAL A 122 -0.99 -1.72 19.44
CA VAL A 122 -1.10 -0.38 18.85
C VAL A 122 -0.64 -0.37 17.39
N GLY A 123 0.42 -1.11 17.05
CA GLY A 123 0.91 -1.24 15.67
C GLY A 123 -0.11 -1.90 14.75
N ALA A 124 -0.68 -3.02 15.19
CA ALA A 124 -1.62 -3.82 14.39
C ALA A 124 -3.04 -3.23 14.32
N PHE A 125 -3.56 -2.68 15.42
CA PHE A 125 -4.95 -2.21 15.50
C PHE A 125 -5.08 -0.69 15.50
N GLY A 126 -4.10 0.05 16.00
CA GLY A 126 -4.12 1.51 15.98
C GLY A 126 -3.60 2.03 14.65
N ILE A 127 -2.31 1.80 14.39
CA ILE A 127 -1.59 2.39 13.26
C ILE A 127 -2.05 1.77 11.93
N ALA A 128 -2.03 0.44 11.80
CA ALA A 128 -2.38 -0.22 10.54
C ALA A 128 -3.87 -0.14 10.16
N SER A 129 -4.76 0.08 11.13
CA SER A 129 -6.20 0.22 10.81
C SER A 129 -6.56 1.59 10.23
N ILE A 130 -5.72 2.62 10.44
CA ILE A 130 -5.94 3.95 9.85
C ILE A 130 -5.90 3.88 8.31
N ASP A 131 -5.05 3.02 7.73
CA ASP A 131 -5.00 2.80 6.28
C ASP A 131 -6.28 2.16 5.72
N ASN A 132 -7.01 1.41 6.56
CA ASN A 132 -8.24 0.74 6.17
C ASN A 132 -9.48 1.62 6.36
N LEU A 133 -9.47 2.50 7.36
CA LEU A 133 -10.56 3.44 7.65
C LEU A 133 -10.65 4.59 6.65
N LEU A 134 -9.54 4.96 6.02
CA LEU A 134 -9.47 6.09 5.11
C LEU A 134 -9.74 5.71 3.64
N ARG A 135 -9.68 4.41 3.30
CA ARG A 135 -10.05 3.88 1.97
C ARG A 135 -11.48 4.19 1.49
N PRO A 136 -12.53 4.21 2.34
CA PRO A 136 -13.91 4.47 1.90
C PRO A 136 -14.24 5.95 1.71
N VAL A 137 -13.38 6.88 2.16
CA VAL A 137 -13.71 8.32 2.25
C VAL A 137 -13.22 9.11 1.03
N PHE A 138 -12.38 8.51 0.18
CA PHE A 138 -11.75 9.18 -0.97
C PHE A 138 -12.12 8.58 -2.34
N PHE A 139 -13.17 7.75 -2.40
CA PHE A 139 -13.78 7.25 -3.64
C PHE A 139 -15.20 7.78 -3.79
#